data_AF-A0A0J1LWD5-F1
#
_entry.id   AF-A0A0J1LWD5-F1
#
_cell.length_a   1.000
_cell.length_b   1.000
_cell.length_c   1.000
_cell.angle_alpha   90.00
_cell.angle_beta   90.00
_cell.angle_gamma   90.00
#
_symmetry.space_group_name_H-M   'P 1'
#
loop_
_entity.id
_entity.type
_entity.pdbx_description
1 polymer ?
#
loop_
_entity_poly.entity_id
_entity_poly.type
_entity_poly.pdbx_seq_one_letter_code
_entity_poly.pdbx_strand_id
1 'polypeptide(L)'
;MQSVTYQHHSQRLAVPLKTQNHFKPQRRDSIQHRVILAAVREWESTLPGQAQERIAQLVAEEWAKADGRGIAVNKQNLFRYLKNEGGSEKYTAYVMQLSGSIIAAMPVQIARKHGLSNASTEAELVANAIKECSEAHQAKLIGAPLQKLEKEIREAAIALFNMLPADAAGPLLASLSAVAPQLF
;
A
#
# COMPACT_ATOMS: atom_id res chain seq x y z
N MET A 1 17.55 15.09 77.13
CA MET A 1 16.89 14.96 75.81
C MET A 1 17.37 16.11 74.94
N GLN A 2 18.17 15.83 73.90
CA GLN A 2 18.58 16.81 72.90
C GLN A 2 18.16 16.26 71.53
N SER A 3 17.32 17.02 70.82
CA SER A 3 16.75 16.66 69.54
C SER A 3 17.71 17.09 68.43
N VAL A 4 18.31 16.13 67.71
CA VAL A 4 19.08 16.42 66.49
C VAL A 4 18.10 16.57 65.34
N THR A 5 17.97 17.79 64.82
CA THR A 5 17.20 18.09 63.61
C THR A 5 18.10 17.89 62.39
N TYR A 6 17.83 16.85 61.60
CA TYR A 6 18.42 16.70 60.28
C TYR A 6 17.59 17.50 59.27
N GLN A 7 18.11 18.63 58.78
CA GLN A 7 17.57 19.30 57.60
C GLN A 7 17.97 18.51 56.35
N HIS A 8 17.02 17.77 55.77
CA HIS A 8 17.21 17.15 54.47
C HIS A 8 16.89 18.19 53.39
N HIS A 9 17.92 18.89 52.90
CA HIS A 9 17.79 19.79 51.75
C HIS A 9 17.73 18.97 50.46
N SER A 10 16.58 18.37 50.19
CA SER A 10 16.30 17.73 48.90
C SER A 10 15.79 18.76 47.90
N GLN A 11 16.66 19.66 47.43
CA GLN A 11 16.40 20.33 46.16
C GLN A 11 16.56 19.31 45.02
N ARG A 12 15.57 18.43 44.87
CA ARG A 12 15.37 17.71 43.61
C ARG A 12 14.94 18.77 42.62
N LEU A 13 15.90 19.26 41.84
CA LEU A 13 15.59 19.86 40.54
C LEU A 13 14.79 18.80 39.79
N ALA A 14 13.47 18.99 39.72
CA ALA A 14 12.62 18.25 38.82
C ALA A 14 13.01 18.68 37.40
N VAL A 15 14.09 18.09 36.89
CA VAL A 15 14.40 18.15 35.47
C VAL A 15 13.21 17.48 34.79
N PRO A 16 12.44 18.19 33.94
CA PRO A 16 11.38 17.55 33.20
C PRO A 16 12.05 16.48 32.34
N LEU A 17 11.85 15.20 32.68
CA LEU A 17 12.13 14.11 31.78
C LEU A 17 11.16 14.26 30.62
N LYS A 18 11.56 15.02 29.60
CA LYS A 18 10.85 15.05 28.32
C LYS A 18 10.93 13.63 27.79
N THR A 19 9.88 12.86 27.98
CA THR A 19 9.76 11.56 27.34
C THR A 19 9.82 11.83 25.85
N GLN A 20 10.90 11.42 25.18
CA GLN A 20 11.06 11.54 23.72
C GLN A 20 10.06 10.65 22.95
N ASN A 21 9.04 10.11 23.62
CA ASN A 21 7.87 9.47 23.04
C ASN A 21 6.84 10.50 22.52
N HIS A 22 7.32 11.63 22.01
CA HIS A 22 6.47 12.42 21.11
C HIS A 22 6.34 11.59 19.83
N PHE A 23 5.13 11.09 19.60
CA PHE A 23 4.67 10.46 18.36
C PHE A 23 4.77 11.50 17.23
N LYS A 24 5.99 11.83 16.79
CA LYS A 24 6.24 12.83 15.75
C LYS A 24 6.05 12.15 14.40
N PRO A 25 5.21 12.70 13.51
CA PRO A 25 5.09 12.25 12.12
C PRO A 25 6.45 12.02 11.44
N GLN A 26 7.43 12.87 11.74
CA GLN A 26 8.83 12.77 11.29
C GLN A 26 9.49 11.41 11.59
N ARG A 27 9.23 10.78 12.75
CA ARG A 27 9.77 9.45 13.08
C ARG A 27 9.09 8.37 12.24
N ARG A 28 7.78 8.48 12.01
CA ARG A 28 7.04 7.54 11.17
C ARG A 28 7.50 7.64 9.72
N ASP A 29 7.63 8.85 9.20
CA ASP A 29 8.04 9.10 7.80
C ASP A 29 9.46 8.63 7.55
N SER A 30 10.37 8.80 8.51
CA SER A 30 11.74 8.28 8.39
C SER A 30 11.79 6.74 8.43
N ILE A 31 10.92 6.08 9.20
CA ILE A 31 10.79 4.62 9.17
C ILE A 31 10.22 4.18 7.82
N GLN A 32 9.14 4.79 7.37
CA GLN A 32 8.48 4.46 6.11
C GLN A 32 9.39 4.73 4.90
N HIS A 33 10.16 5.82 4.91
CA HIS A 33 11.19 6.12 3.92
C HIS A 33 12.21 4.98 3.80
N ARG A 34 12.72 4.47 4.93
CA ARG A 34 13.67 3.35 4.93
C ARG A 34 13.05 2.07 4.38
N VAL A 35 11.78 1.79 4.69
CA VAL A 35 11.06 0.64 4.14
C VAL A 35 10.91 0.77 2.62
N ILE A 36 10.50 1.95 2.13
CA ILE A 36 10.40 2.22 0.69
C ILE A 36 11.77 2.06 0.01
N LEU A 37 12.84 2.60 0.60
CA LEU A 37 14.20 2.44 0.07
C LEU A 37 14.62 0.97 0.01
N ALA A 38 14.34 0.18 1.06
CA ALA A 38 14.67 -1.24 1.09
C ALA A 38 13.89 -2.01 0.01
N ALA A 39 12.62 -1.71 -0.16
CA ALA A 39 11.77 -2.31 -1.19
C ALA A 39 12.24 -1.94 -2.61
N VAL A 40 12.61 -0.68 -2.86
CA VAL A 40 13.15 -0.24 -4.15
C VAL A 40 14.49 -0.91 -4.45
N ARG A 41 15.36 -1.11 -3.45
CA ARG A 41 16.63 -1.84 -3.65
C ARG A 41 16.41 -3.31 -4.01
N GLU A 42 15.44 -3.97 -3.37
CA GLU A 42 15.05 -5.32 -3.75
C GLU A 42 14.50 -5.33 -5.18
N TRP A 43 13.63 -4.39 -5.52
CA TRP A 43 13.11 -4.24 -6.88
C TRP A 43 14.23 -4.02 -7.92
N GLU A 44 15.19 -3.14 -7.64
CA GLU A 44 16.38 -2.94 -8.47
C GLU A 44 17.11 -4.27 -8.73
N SER A 45 17.26 -5.13 -7.71
CA SER A 45 17.96 -6.42 -7.83
C SER A 45 17.25 -7.45 -8.71
N THR A 46 15.95 -7.26 -8.98
CA THR A 46 15.17 -8.15 -9.87
C THR A 46 15.27 -7.76 -11.35
N LEU A 47 15.79 -6.58 -11.65
CA LEU A 47 15.86 -6.06 -13.02
C LEU A 47 17.30 -6.14 -13.55
N PRO A 48 17.51 -6.68 -14.77
CA PRO A 48 18.82 -6.64 -15.39
C PRO A 48 19.16 -5.23 -15.92
N GLY A 49 20.43 -4.85 -15.86
CA GLY A 49 20.92 -3.62 -16.52
C GLY A 49 20.37 -2.33 -15.92
N GLN A 50 19.79 -1.46 -16.75
CA GLN A 50 19.30 -0.09 -16.45
C GLN A 50 18.09 -0.06 -15.49
N ALA A 51 18.17 -0.76 -14.36
CA ALA A 51 17.10 -0.92 -13.39
C ALA A 51 16.60 0.43 -12.86
N GLN A 52 17.51 1.35 -12.54
CA GLN A 52 17.15 2.66 -12.01
C GLN A 52 16.41 3.53 -13.03
N GLU A 53 16.85 3.52 -14.30
CA GLU A 53 16.13 4.20 -15.38
C GLU A 53 14.72 3.63 -15.53
N ARG A 54 14.59 2.30 -15.56
CA ARG A 54 13.28 1.64 -15.73
C ARG A 54 12.34 1.92 -14.57
N ILE A 55 12.83 1.83 -13.34
CA ILE A 55 12.06 2.15 -12.13
C ILE A 55 11.61 3.61 -12.17
N ALA A 56 12.51 4.54 -12.46
CA ALA A 56 12.15 5.95 -12.51
C ALA A 56 11.11 6.26 -13.59
N GLN A 57 11.17 5.59 -14.74
CA GLN A 57 10.16 5.69 -15.78
C GLN A 57 8.79 5.20 -15.28
N LEU A 58 8.72 4.00 -14.71
CA LEU A 58 7.46 3.44 -14.21
C LEU A 58 6.85 4.31 -13.10
N VAL A 59 7.68 4.81 -12.17
CA VAL A 59 7.22 5.73 -11.12
C VAL A 59 6.73 7.05 -11.71
N ALA A 60 7.37 7.56 -12.77
CA ALA A 60 6.92 8.78 -13.45
C ALA A 60 5.57 8.58 -14.16
N GLU A 61 5.35 7.41 -14.78
CA GLU A 61 4.08 7.04 -15.40
C GLU A 61 2.96 6.98 -14.34
N GLU A 62 3.19 6.32 -13.21
CA GLU A 62 2.23 6.26 -12.10
C GLU A 62 2.01 7.61 -11.41
N TRP A 63 3.03 8.46 -11.35
CA TRP A 63 2.91 9.82 -10.83
C TRP A 63 2.04 10.69 -11.74
N ALA A 64 2.18 10.56 -13.06
CA ALA A 64 1.35 11.25 -14.02
C ALA A 64 -0.11 10.76 -13.99
N LYS A 65 -0.35 9.45 -13.89
CA LYS A 65 -1.70 8.88 -13.75
C LYS A 65 -2.42 9.36 -12.49
N ALA A 66 -1.67 9.61 -11.42
CA ALA A 66 -2.19 10.14 -10.16
C ALA A 66 -2.33 11.68 -10.14
N ASP A 67 -2.24 12.34 -11.30
CA ASP A 67 -2.25 13.81 -11.42
C ASP A 67 -1.20 14.52 -10.54
N GLY A 68 -0.08 13.85 -10.29
CA GLY A 68 0.97 14.31 -9.40
C GLY A 68 1.67 15.58 -9.92
N ARG A 69 1.89 16.56 -9.04
CA ARG A 69 2.48 17.88 -9.39
C ARG A 69 3.60 18.29 -8.44
N GLY A 70 4.45 19.21 -8.89
CA GLY A 70 5.47 19.86 -8.05
C GLY A 70 6.74 19.05 -7.79
N ILE A 71 6.81 17.80 -8.27
CA ILE A 71 8.01 16.96 -8.25
C ILE A 71 8.31 16.45 -9.66
N ALA A 72 9.50 16.77 -10.17
CA ALA A 72 10.00 16.19 -11.41
C ALA A 72 10.60 14.80 -11.12
N VAL A 73 9.88 13.75 -11.55
CA VAL A 73 10.28 12.35 -11.39
C VAL A 73 11.18 11.95 -12.56
N ASN A 74 12.47 11.80 -12.28
CA ASN A 74 13.47 11.22 -13.18
C ASN A 74 14.47 10.41 -12.35
N LYS A 75 15.32 9.61 -13.00
CA LYS A 75 16.32 8.76 -12.32
C LYS A 75 17.11 9.54 -11.27
N GLN A 76 17.74 10.64 -11.65
CA GLN A 76 18.63 11.37 -10.75
C GLN A 76 17.89 11.90 -9.51
N ASN A 77 16.72 12.50 -9.69
CA ASN A 77 15.93 13.04 -8.59
C ASN A 77 15.39 11.93 -7.69
N LEU A 78 14.75 10.91 -8.26
CA LEU A 78 14.13 9.83 -7.51
C LEU A 78 15.15 9.14 -6.60
N PHE A 79 16.29 8.71 -7.16
CA PHE A 79 17.31 8.00 -6.40
C PHE A 79 18.06 8.90 -5.42
N ARG A 80 18.19 10.20 -5.70
CA ARG A 80 18.71 11.17 -4.73
C ARG A 80 17.78 11.29 -3.51
N TYR A 81 16.48 11.37 -3.73
CA TYR A 81 15.50 11.48 -2.63
C TYR A 81 15.39 10.17 -1.83
N LEU A 82 15.43 9.03 -2.51
CA LEU A 82 15.42 7.71 -1.88
C LEU A 82 16.67 7.46 -1.04
N LYS A 83 17.87 7.75 -1.56
CA LYS A 83 19.12 7.54 -0.80
C LYS A 83 19.23 8.48 0.40
N ASN A 84 18.85 9.75 0.21
CA ASN A 84 18.85 10.79 1.24
C ASN A 84 20.09 10.77 2.16
N GLU A 85 21.29 10.74 1.56
CA GLU A 85 22.55 10.54 2.31
C GLU A 85 22.80 11.61 3.38
N GLY A 86 22.31 12.84 3.16
CA GLY A 86 22.41 13.96 4.11
C GLY A 86 21.26 14.04 5.14
N GLY A 87 20.33 13.09 5.17
CA GLY A 87 19.22 13.08 6.13
C GLY A 87 18.27 14.28 5.99
N SER A 88 18.06 14.79 4.77
CA SER A 88 17.20 15.94 4.50
C SER A 88 15.72 15.62 4.74
N GLU A 89 15.07 16.39 5.60
CA GLU A 89 13.62 16.29 5.82
C GLU A 89 12.82 16.55 4.53
N LYS A 90 13.31 17.46 3.68
CA LYS A 90 12.69 17.76 2.37
C LYS A 90 12.66 16.54 1.45
N TYR A 91 13.74 15.77 1.41
CA TYR A 91 13.79 14.55 0.58
C TYR A 91 12.92 13.44 1.16
N THR A 92 12.85 13.31 2.49
CA THR A 92 11.89 12.41 3.14
C THR A 92 10.46 12.78 2.73
N ALA A 93 10.09 14.07 2.77
CA ALA A 93 8.77 14.54 2.36
C ALA A 93 8.48 14.23 0.88
N TYR A 94 9.46 14.41 -0.03
CA TYR A 94 9.28 14.03 -1.44
C TYR A 94 9.05 12.53 -1.63
N VAL A 95 9.78 11.67 -0.92
CA VAL A 95 9.53 10.22 -0.99
C VAL A 95 8.15 9.87 -0.43
N MET A 96 7.69 10.54 0.64
CA MET A 96 6.34 10.31 1.16
C MET A 96 5.26 10.76 0.16
N GLN A 97 5.44 11.89 -0.53
CA GLN A 97 4.52 12.32 -1.60
C GLN A 97 4.52 11.35 -2.78
N LEU A 98 5.68 10.84 -3.19
CA LEU A 98 5.81 9.87 -4.27
C LEU A 98 5.43 8.43 -3.85
N SER A 99 5.19 8.17 -2.57
CA SER A 99 5.07 6.81 -2.04
C SER A 99 3.97 6.00 -2.74
N GLY A 100 2.81 6.61 -2.99
CA GLY A 100 1.71 5.96 -3.71
C GLY A 100 2.13 5.49 -5.11
N SER A 101 2.75 6.35 -5.90
CA SER A 101 3.22 6.01 -7.25
C SER A 101 4.41 5.03 -7.25
N ILE A 102 5.29 5.10 -6.25
CA ILE A 102 6.37 4.11 -6.09
C ILE A 102 5.78 2.72 -5.81
N ILE A 103 4.80 2.64 -4.90
CA ILE A 103 4.16 1.37 -4.53
C ILE A 103 3.33 0.82 -5.68
N ALA A 104 2.60 1.67 -6.41
CA ALA A 104 1.79 1.28 -7.57
C ALA A 104 2.65 0.74 -8.73
N ALA A 105 3.83 1.32 -8.95
CA ALA A 105 4.76 0.89 -10.00
C ALA A 105 5.54 -0.38 -9.64
N MET A 106 5.68 -0.68 -8.34
CA MET A 106 6.48 -1.77 -7.83
C MET A 106 5.76 -3.13 -7.99
N PRO A 107 6.48 -4.22 -8.30
CA PRO A 107 5.91 -5.57 -8.28
C PRO A 107 5.24 -5.86 -6.93
N VAL A 108 3.97 -6.27 -6.99
CA VAL A 108 3.11 -6.43 -5.80
C VAL A 108 3.69 -7.39 -4.76
N GLN A 109 4.46 -8.41 -5.20
CA GLN A 109 5.12 -9.36 -4.31
C GLN A 109 6.17 -8.68 -3.44
N ILE A 110 6.94 -7.75 -4.02
CA ILE A 110 7.95 -6.98 -3.29
C ILE A 110 7.24 -5.99 -2.37
N ALA A 111 6.25 -5.25 -2.86
CA ALA A 111 5.48 -4.32 -2.05
C ALA A 111 4.85 -5.02 -0.83
N ARG A 112 4.28 -6.21 -1.00
CA ARG A 112 3.70 -7.02 0.09
C ARG A 112 4.76 -7.50 1.08
N LYS A 113 5.89 -8.01 0.59
CA LYS A 113 7.00 -8.48 1.44
C LYS A 113 7.50 -7.38 2.39
N HIS A 114 7.50 -6.14 1.93
CA HIS A 114 7.91 -4.97 2.73
C HIS A 114 6.76 -4.31 3.51
N GLY A 115 5.54 -4.88 3.49
CA GLY A 115 4.38 -4.34 4.19
C GLY A 115 3.83 -3.03 3.61
N LEU A 116 4.13 -2.75 2.34
CA LEU A 116 3.71 -1.53 1.62
C LEU A 116 2.38 -1.71 0.88
N SER A 117 1.96 -2.94 0.61
CA SER A 117 0.69 -3.24 -0.06
C SER A 117 0.11 -4.59 0.39
N ASN A 118 -1.22 -4.66 0.44
CA ASN A 118 -1.97 -5.90 0.63
C ASN A 118 -2.69 -6.34 -0.65
N ALA A 119 -2.40 -5.69 -1.79
CA ALA A 119 -3.05 -6.00 -3.06
C ALA A 119 -2.74 -7.43 -3.50
N SER A 120 -3.72 -8.09 -4.12
CA SER A 120 -3.57 -9.41 -4.72
C SER A 120 -2.77 -9.35 -6.02
N THR A 121 -2.00 -10.39 -6.30
CA THR A 121 -1.44 -10.60 -7.63
C THR A 121 -2.55 -10.94 -8.63
N GLU A 122 -2.30 -10.73 -9.92
CA GLU A 122 -3.22 -11.14 -10.98
C GLU A 122 -3.53 -12.64 -10.91
N ALA A 123 -2.52 -13.49 -10.66
CA ALA A 123 -2.71 -14.92 -10.47
C ALA A 123 -3.61 -15.26 -9.27
N GLU A 124 -3.46 -14.53 -8.16
CA GLU A 124 -4.33 -14.71 -6.98
C GLU A 124 -5.77 -14.24 -7.25
N LEU A 125 -5.96 -13.15 -8.00
CA LEU A 125 -7.29 -12.69 -8.41
C LEU A 125 -7.98 -13.73 -9.30
N VAL A 126 -7.26 -14.28 -10.28
CA VAL A 126 -7.76 -15.36 -11.16
C VAL A 126 -8.08 -16.61 -10.35
N ALA A 127 -7.19 -17.05 -9.45
CA ALA A 127 -7.42 -18.21 -8.61
C ALA A 127 -8.66 -18.02 -7.72
N ASN A 128 -8.85 -16.83 -7.16
CA ASN A 128 -10.02 -16.49 -6.37
C ASN A 128 -11.30 -16.56 -7.24
N ALA A 129 -11.29 -15.95 -8.44
CA ALA A 129 -12.43 -16.02 -9.35
C ALA A 129 -12.80 -17.48 -9.72
N ILE A 130 -11.81 -18.33 -9.99
CA ILE A 130 -12.03 -19.77 -10.26
C ILE A 130 -12.68 -20.46 -9.06
N LYS A 131 -12.17 -20.22 -7.84
CA LYS A 131 -12.74 -20.78 -6.61
C LYS A 131 -14.20 -20.38 -6.44
N GLU A 132 -14.49 -19.08 -6.44
CA GLU A 132 -15.84 -18.57 -6.18
C GLU A 132 -16.84 -19.01 -7.27
N CYS A 133 -16.42 -19.04 -8.55
CA CYS A 133 -17.26 -19.58 -9.63
C CYS A 133 -17.56 -21.08 -9.44
N SER A 134 -16.56 -21.85 -8.98
CA SER A 134 -16.73 -23.28 -8.71
C SER A 134 -17.69 -23.53 -7.55
N GLU A 135 -17.63 -22.72 -6.49
CA GLU A 135 -18.54 -22.79 -5.34
C GLU A 135 -19.99 -22.45 -5.75
N ALA A 136 -20.18 -21.45 -6.62
CA ALA A 136 -21.48 -21.14 -7.21
C ALA A 136 -22.04 -22.28 -8.08
N HIS A 137 -21.20 -22.88 -8.95
CA HIS A 137 -21.59 -24.05 -9.74
C HIS A 137 -21.97 -25.23 -8.84
N GLN A 138 -21.18 -25.50 -7.80
CA GLN A 138 -21.46 -26.57 -6.85
C GLN A 138 -22.79 -26.34 -6.13
N ALA A 139 -23.06 -25.13 -5.64
CA ALA A 139 -24.31 -24.79 -4.98
C ALA A 139 -25.53 -25.06 -5.87
N LYS A 140 -25.43 -24.77 -7.17
CA LYS A 140 -26.48 -25.09 -8.14
C LYS A 140 -26.65 -26.60 -8.33
N LEU A 141 -25.55 -27.33 -8.51
CA LEU A 141 -25.57 -28.77 -8.79
C LEU A 141 -26.17 -29.60 -7.65
N ILE A 142 -25.88 -29.22 -6.40
CA ILE A 142 -26.40 -29.94 -5.22
C ILE A 142 -27.81 -29.49 -4.81
N GLY A 143 -28.43 -28.56 -5.55
CA GLY A 143 -29.75 -28.03 -5.20
C GLY A 143 -29.75 -27.26 -3.87
N ALA A 144 -28.70 -26.48 -3.61
CA ALA A 144 -28.61 -25.69 -2.37
C ALA A 144 -29.82 -24.73 -2.22
N PRO A 145 -30.19 -24.36 -0.98
CA PRO A 145 -31.26 -23.38 -0.75
C PRO A 145 -31.00 -22.07 -1.51
N LEU A 146 -32.07 -21.42 -1.98
CA LEU A 146 -31.98 -20.24 -2.85
C LEU A 146 -31.06 -19.15 -2.27
N GLN A 147 -31.17 -18.85 -0.97
CA GLN A 147 -30.32 -17.87 -0.29
C GLN A 147 -28.82 -18.19 -0.37
N LYS A 148 -28.47 -19.49 -0.29
CA LYS A 148 -27.08 -19.92 -0.45
C LYS A 148 -26.65 -19.75 -1.90
N LEU A 149 -27.46 -20.20 -2.86
CA LEU A 149 -27.15 -20.04 -4.28
C LEU A 149 -26.93 -18.56 -4.66
N GLU A 150 -27.79 -17.66 -4.20
CA GLU A 150 -27.65 -16.22 -4.43
C GLU A 150 -26.36 -15.64 -3.83
N LYS A 151 -25.98 -16.07 -2.62
CA LYS A 151 -24.72 -15.67 -1.99
C LYS A 151 -23.53 -16.08 -2.85
N GLU A 152 -23.43 -17.36 -3.23
CA GLU A 152 -22.29 -17.87 -3.98
C GLU A 152 -22.21 -17.24 -5.39
N ILE A 153 -23.34 -17.02 -6.07
CA ILE A 153 -23.38 -16.30 -7.36
C ILE A 153 -22.87 -14.86 -7.19
N ARG A 154 -23.25 -14.18 -6.11
CA ARG A 154 -22.79 -12.82 -5.82
C ARG A 154 -21.28 -12.79 -5.57
N GLU A 155 -20.76 -13.71 -4.78
CA GLU A 155 -19.32 -13.80 -4.47
C GLU A 155 -18.51 -14.11 -5.74
N ALA A 156 -19.00 -15.02 -6.60
CA ALA A 156 -18.43 -15.29 -7.92
C ALA A 156 -18.43 -14.04 -8.82
N ALA A 157 -19.55 -13.31 -8.89
CA ALA A 157 -19.64 -12.07 -9.65
C ALA A 157 -18.63 -11.03 -9.14
N ILE A 158 -18.57 -10.78 -7.82
CA ILE A 158 -17.62 -9.85 -7.22
C ILE A 158 -16.18 -10.25 -7.55
N ALA A 159 -15.83 -11.53 -7.44
CA ALA A 159 -14.49 -12.01 -7.76
C ALA A 159 -14.13 -11.80 -9.24
N LEU A 160 -15.07 -11.99 -10.15
CA LEU A 160 -14.86 -11.68 -11.58
C LEU A 160 -14.68 -10.18 -11.82
N PHE A 161 -15.49 -9.34 -11.16
CA PHE A 161 -15.38 -7.88 -11.25
C PHE A 161 -14.05 -7.34 -10.72
N ASN A 162 -13.50 -7.97 -9.68
CA ASN A 162 -12.20 -7.59 -9.12
C ASN A 162 -11.01 -7.84 -10.06
N MET A 163 -11.19 -8.61 -11.14
CA MET A 163 -10.16 -8.78 -12.19
C MET A 163 -10.13 -7.63 -13.19
N LEU A 164 -11.14 -6.75 -13.19
CA LEU A 164 -11.22 -5.64 -14.11
C LEU A 164 -10.45 -4.42 -13.58
N PRO A 165 -9.91 -3.59 -14.48
CA PRO A 165 -9.51 -2.23 -14.15
C PRO A 165 -10.66 -1.46 -13.49
N ALA A 166 -10.33 -0.56 -12.56
CA ALA A 166 -11.32 0.18 -11.77
C ALA A 166 -12.27 1.04 -12.63
N ASP A 167 -11.78 1.53 -13.78
CA ASP A 167 -12.53 2.31 -14.76
C ASP A 167 -13.44 1.46 -15.67
N ALA A 168 -13.21 0.15 -15.75
CA ALA A 168 -14.01 -0.78 -16.56
C ALA A 168 -15.16 -1.45 -15.78
N ALA A 169 -15.02 -1.61 -14.45
CA ALA A 169 -16.00 -2.32 -13.63
C ALA A 169 -17.38 -1.65 -13.61
N GLY A 170 -17.42 -0.31 -13.46
CA GLY A 170 -18.66 0.46 -13.42
C GLY A 170 -19.48 0.37 -14.72
N PRO A 171 -18.89 0.68 -15.89
CA PRO A 171 -19.55 0.51 -17.18
C PRO A 171 -20.09 -0.90 -17.42
N LEU A 172 -19.35 -1.94 -17.04
CA LEU A 172 -19.80 -3.32 -17.20
C LEU A 172 -20.99 -3.64 -16.29
N LEU A 173 -20.98 -3.22 -15.01
CA LEU A 173 -22.12 -3.38 -14.09
C LEU A 173 -23.39 -2.71 -14.62
N ALA A 174 -23.26 -1.52 -15.20
CA ALA A 174 -24.38 -0.81 -15.81
C ALA A 174 -24.94 -1.59 -17.01
N SER A 175 -24.06 -2.14 -17.86
CA SER A 175 -24.48 -2.96 -19.01
C SER A 175 -25.22 -4.24 -18.60
N LEU A 176 -24.77 -4.92 -17.55
CA LEU A 176 -25.44 -6.11 -17.01
C LEU A 176 -26.81 -5.76 -16.43
N SER A 177 -26.91 -4.62 -15.74
CA SER A 177 -28.18 -4.15 -15.16
C SER A 177 -29.22 -3.84 -16.24
N ALA A 178 -28.77 -3.32 -17.40
CA ALA A 178 -29.64 -3.01 -18.52
C ALA A 178 -30.25 -4.25 -19.20
N VAL A 179 -29.55 -5.40 -19.18
CA VAL A 179 -30.02 -6.65 -19.78
C VAL A 179 -30.75 -7.57 -18.80
N ALA A 180 -30.67 -7.31 -17.50
CA ALA A 180 -31.31 -8.12 -16.46
C ALA A 180 -32.81 -8.42 -16.69
N PRO A 181 -33.64 -7.47 -17.18
CA PRO A 181 -35.06 -7.73 -17.48
C PRO A 181 -35.30 -8.73 -18.63
N GLN A 182 -34.27 -9.08 -19.40
CA GLN A 182 -34.36 -9.95 -20.58
C GLN A 182 -33.83 -11.37 -20.31
N LEU A 183 -33.19 -11.60 -19.17
CA LEU A 183 -32.54 -12.87 -18.81
C LEU A 183 -33.46 -13.82 -18.03
N PHE A 184 -34.64 -13.34 -17.61
CA PHE A 184 -35.67 -14.06 -16.85
C PHE A 184 -37.04 -13.76 -17.44
#